data_AF-A0A534LAE8-F1
#
_entry.id   AF-A0A534LAE8-F1
#
_cell.length_a   1.000
_cell.length_b   1.000
_cell.length_c   1.000
_cell.angle_alpha   90.00
_cell.angle_beta   90.00
_cell.angle_gamma   90.00
#
_symmetry.space_group_name_H-M   'P 1'
#
loop_
_entity.id
_entity.type
_entity.pdbx_description
1 polymer ?
#
loop_
_entity_poly.entity_id
_entity_poly.type
_entity_poly.pdbx_seq_one_letter_code
_entity_poly.pdbx_strand_id
1 'polypeptide(L)'
;MPRRTRVSRLSMYGVVVCPRCKRAKGVNLKQKTTTCQCGFVIHIVPARIRGRAESARELAPLVGKVSAELAGGTEEYRRAQAPVRRRRSRDAHVRVIAVAGKGRDRASRVRSAAIELTRELEVFSLSDWERVLAGLGIPNPAEALATLVEENTVFEPKAGFFRAVALNP
;
A
#
# COMPACT_ATOMS: atom_id res chain seq x y z
N MET A 1 18.13 28.35 11.00
CA MET A 1 17.49 28.27 12.34
C MET A 1 16.32 27.30 12.28
N PRO A 2 16.34 26.12 12.93
CA PRO A 2 15.20 25.21 12.89
C PRO A 2 14.17 25.60 13.95
N ARG A 3 12.92 25.65 13.50
CA ARG A 3 11.71 26.06 14.23
C ARG A 3 11.55 25.24 15.53
N ARG A 4 11.48 25.94 16.66
CA ARG A 4 11.01 25.38 17.94
C ARG A 4 9.51 25.11 17.82
N THR A 5 9.14 23.87 17.53
CA THR A 5 7.74 23.43 17.60
C THR A 5 7.30 23.41 19.06
N ARG A 6 6.21 24.13 19.35
CA ARG A 6 5.59 24.19 20.68
C ARG A 6 5.20 22.81 21.19
N VAL A 7 5.23 22.75 22.51
CA VAL A 7 5.12 21.58 23.38
C VAL A 7 3.70 21.02 23.36
N SER A 8 3.53 19.80 22.84
CA SER A 8 2.45 18.90 23.26
C SER A 8 2.91 18.18 24.53
N ARG A 9 2.20 18.42 25.66
CA ARG A 9 2.56 17.98 27.03
C ARG A 9 2.25 16.51 27.35
N LEU A 10 2.07 15.62 26.37
CA LEU A 10 1.65 14.22 26.61
C LEU A 10 2.55 13.16 25.94
N SER A 11 3.79 13.50 25.58
CA SER A 11 4.71 12.47 25.10
C SER A 11 5.22 11.62 26.28
N MET A 12 4.80 10.35 26.36
CA MET A 12 5.30 9.41 27.37
C MET A 12 6.67 8.81 26.99
N TYR A 13 7.03 8.84 25.70
CA TYR A 13 8.25 8.24 25.18
C TYR A 13 9.08 9.25 24.37
N GLY A 14 10.39 9.05 24.35
CA GLY A 14 11.31 9.86 23.58
C GLY A 14 12.49 9.04 23.07
N VAL A 15 13.19 9.57 22.07
CA VAL A 15 14.40 8.95 21.53
C VAL A 15 15.61 9.79 21.88
N VAL A 16 16.58 9.16 22.54
CA VAL A 16 17.86 9.75 22.93
C VAL A 16 18.99 9.03 22.22
N VAL A 17 20.09 9.73 22.01
CA VAL A 17 21.29 9.19 21.35
C VAL A 17 22.39 9.05 22.37
N CYS A 18 23.05 7.88 22.41
CA CYS A 18 24.21 7.71 23.27
C CYS A 18 25.38 8.57 22.77
N PRO A 19 26.00 9.41 23.63
CA PRO A 19 27.15 10.21 23.22
C PRO A 19 28.41 9.37 22.93
N ARG A 20 28.52 8.16 23.50
CA ARG A 20 29.66 7.26 23.25
C ARG A 20 29.52 6.44 21.96
N CYS A 21 28.46 5.63 21.86
CA CYS A 21 28.31 4.70 20.73
C CYS A 21 27.44 5.22 19.59
N LYS A 22 26.93 6.46 19.69
CA LYS A 22 26.06 7.11 18.69
C LYS A 22 24.81 6.31 18.28
N ARG A 23 24.39 5.32 19.07
CA ARG A 23 23.15 4.57 18.84
C ARG A 23 21.94 5.32 19.40
N ALA A 24 20.83 5.31 18.66
CA ALA A 24 19.56 5.82 19.15
C ALA A 24 18.87 4.79 20.04
N LYS A 25 18.25 5.24 21.12
CA LYS A 25 17.51 4.41 22.06
C LYS A 25 16.18 5.06 22.41
N GLY A 26 15.12 4.27 22.37
CA GLY A 26 13.81 4.65 22.89
C GLY A 26 13.82 4.60 24.41
N VAL A 27 13.35 5.67 25.05
CA VAL A 27 13.27 5.81 26.49
C VAL A 27 11.88 6.25 26.90
N ASN A 28 11.45 5.81 28.09
CA ASN A 28 10.28 6.38 28.73
C ASN A 28 10.69 7.68 29.44
N LEU A 29 9.99 8.78 29.15
CA LEU A 29 10.31 10.09 29.70
C LEU A 29 10.03 10.23 31.20
N LYS A 30 9.41 9.22 31.83
CA LYS A 30 9.30 9.10 33.29
C LYS A 30 10.65 8.75 33.96
N GLN A 31 11.59 8.16 33.22
CA GLN A 31 12.90 7.80 33.75
C GLN A 31 13.88 8.95 33.60
N LYS A 32 14.68 9.24 34.63
CA LYS A 32 15.71 10.30 34.62
C LYS A 32 17.03 9.82 33.99
N THR A 33 17.28 8.52 34.02
CA THR A 33 18.49 7.88 33.51
C THR A 33 18.13 6.61 32.74
N THR A 34 18.95 6.28 31.73
CA THR A 34 18.88 4.98 31.05
C THR A 34 20.28 4.47 30.77
N THR A 35 20.47 3.16 30.79
CA THR A 35 21.75 2.54 30.45
C THR A 35 21.77 2.17 28.98
N CYS A 36 22.79 2.60 28.24
CA CYS A 36 23.03 2.18 26.87
C CYS A 36 23.61 0.76 26.83
N GLN A 37 23.47 0.05 25.72
CA GLN A 37 24.05 -1.28 25.52
C GLN A 37 25.59 -1.28 25.59
N CYS A 38 26.24 -0.11 25.42
CA CYS A 38 27.69 0.05 25.64
C CYS A 38 28.09 0.28 27.11
N GLY A 39 27.16 0.13 28.06
CA GLY A 39 27.40 0.34 29.49
C GLY A 39 27.36 1.79 29.97
N PHE A 40 27.17 2.77 29.07
CA PHE A 40 27.11 4.18 29.44
C PHE A 40 25.74 4.58 30.02
N VAL A 41 25.73 5.25 31.18
CA VAL A 41 24.52 5.83 31.79
C VAL A 41 24.22 7.18 31.13
N ILE A 42 23.09 7.25 30.44
CA ILE A 42 22.60 8.45 29.76
C ILE A 42 21.61 9.15 30.69
N HIS A 43 21.90 10.40 31.04
CA HIS A 43 20.92 11.30 31.67
C HIS A 43 19.94 11.82 30.63
N ILE A 44 18.65 11.58 30.87
CA ILE A 44 17.57 11.97 29.97
C ILE A 44 17.24 13.43 30.25
N VAL A 45 17.73 14.33 29.39
CA VAL A 45 17.45 15.76 29.44
C VAL A 45 16.63 16.19 28.22
N PRO A 46 15.63 17.09 28.36
CA PRO A 46 14.75 17.48 27.27
C PRO A 46 15.48 17.97 26.01
N ALA A 47 16.62 18.65 26.17
CA ALA A 47 17.44 19.18 25.08
C ALA A 47 18.14 18.08 24.23
N ARG A 48 18.26 16.85 24.73
CA ARG A 48 18.89 15.72 24.03
C ARG A 48 17.89 14.76 23.37
N ILE A 49 16.60 15.04 23.48
CA ILE A 49 15.54 14.24 22.86
C ILE A 49 15.45 14.59 21.38
N ARG A 50 15.69 13.63 20.49
CA ARG A 50 15.67 13.80 19.03
C ARG A 50 14.28 13.61 18.42
N GLY A 51 13.38 12.95 19.15
CA GLY A 51 11.98 12.86 18.79
C GLY A 51 11.16 12.27 19.93
N ARG A 52 9.85 12.48 19.87
CA ARG A 52 8.89 12.12 20.93
C ARG A 52 7.78 11.27 20.34
N ALA A 53 7.28 10.34 21.14
CA ALA A 53 6.19 9.44 20.77
C ALA A 53 5.18 9.37 21.92
N GLU A 54 3.90 9.23 21.58
CA GLU A 54 2.80 9.13 22.54
C GLU A 54 2.57 7.68 22.95
N SER A 55 2.91 6.72 22.08
CA SER A 55 2.76 5.29 22.33
C SER A 55 4.07 4.51 22.11
N ALA A 56 4.16 3.33 22.73
CA ALA A 56 5.28 2.42 22.52
C ALA A 56 5.36 1.90 21.07
N ARG A 57 4.23 1.82 20.36
CA ARG A 57 4.16 1.39 18.95
C ARG A 57 4.82 2.41 18.01
N GLU A 58 4.71 3.69 18.31
CA GLU A 58 5.37 4.77 17.54
C GLU A 58 6.86 4.91 17.87
N LEU A 59 7.30 4.39 19.02
CA LEU A 59 8.69 4.52 19.46
C LEU A 59 9.67 3.75 18.56
N ALA A 60 9.33 2.51 18.18
CA ALA A 60 10.18 1.67 17.34
C ALA A 60 10.49 2.28 15.95
N PRO A 61 9.51 2.76 15.15
CA PRO A 61 9.80 3.42 13.88
C PRO A 61 10.57 4.73 14.08
N LEU A 62 10.34 5.45 15.18
CA LEU A 62 11.05 6.69 15.47
C LEU A 62 12.54 6.46 15.83
N VAL A 63 12.84 5.41 16.59
CA VAL A 63 14.22 4.97 16.89
C VAL A 63 14.94 4.53 15.62
N GLY A 64 14.25 3.80 14.74
CA GLY A 64 14.80 3.37 13.46
C GLY A 64 15.15 4.56 12.57
N LYS A 65 14.25 5.55 12.46
CA LYS A 65 14.50 6.79 11.71
C LYS A 65 15.73 7.54 12.24
N VAL A 66 15.80 7.79 13.55
CA VAL A 66 16.93 8.52 14.17
C VAL A 66 18.24 7.73 14.02
N SER A 67 18.20 6.40 14.12
CA SER A 67 19.39 5.57 13.88
C SER A 67 19.86 5.64 12.43
N ALA A 68 18.94 5.64 11.46
CA ALA A 68 19.27 5.77 10.04
C ALA A 68 19.81 7.17 9.68
N GLU A 69 19.28 8.23 10.29
CA GLU A 69 19.83 9.59 10.19
C GLU A 69 21.27 9.67 10.72
N LEU A 70 21.56 8.99 11.84
CA LEU A 70 22.91 8.96 12.43
C LEU A 70 23.92 8.14 11.62
N ALA A 71 23.46 7.10 10.93
CA ALA A 71 24.28 6.25 10.07
C ALA A 71 24.47 6.83 8.64
N GLY A 72 23.79 7.94 8.30
CA GLY A 72 23.79 8.48 6.94
C GLY A 72 22.97 7.67 5.93
N GLY A 73 22.26 6.62 6.39
CA GLY A 73 21.49 5.67 5.58
C GLY A 73 20.00 5.98 5.51
N THR A 74 19.60 7.26 5.61
CA THR A 74 18.18 7.66 5.67
C THR A 74 17.39 7.17 4.47
N GLU A 75 18.01 7.07 3.29
CA GLU A 75 17.35 6.55 2.09
C GLU A 75 17.19 5.03 2.07
N GLU A 76 18.13 4.30 2.63
CA GLU A 76 18.04 2.84 2.72
C GLU A 76 16.95 2.43 3.71
N TYR A 77 16.85 3.14 4.84
CA TYR A 77 15.75 2.97 5.79
C TYR A 77 14.38 3.30 5.18
N ARG A 78 14.29 4.37 4.38
CA ARG A 78 13.06 4.73 3.67
C ARG A 78 12.68 3.67 2.64
N ARG A 79 13.65 3.12 1.90
CA ARG A 79 13.43 2.01 0.95
C ARG A 79 13.00 0.73 1.66
N ALA A 80 13.59 0.39 2.81
CA ALA A 80 13.22 -0.78 3.59
C ALA A 80 11.81 -0.67 4.21
N GLN A 81 11.36 0.54 4.55
CA GLN A 81 9.98 0.79 4.99
C GLN A 81 8.97 0.87 3.83
N ALA A 82 9.42 1.03 2.58
CA ALA A 82 8.49 1.13 1.47
C ALA A 82 7.78 -0.22 1.26
N PRO A 83 6.44 -0.23 1.11
CA PRO A 83 5.71 -1.46 0.86
C PRO A 83 6.21 -2.11 -0.43
N VAL A 84 6.58 -3.39 -0.36
CA VAL A 84 7.03 -4.18 -1.51
C VAL A 84 5.85 -4.31 -2.48
N ARG A 85 5.81 -3.46 -3.49
CA ARG A 85 4.82 -3.55 -4.57
C ARG A 85 5.17 -4.77 -5.41
N ARG A 86 4.38 -5.85 -5.30
CA ARG A 86 4.47 -6.98 -6.23
C ARG A 86 4.36 -6.43 -7.65
N ARG A 87 5.29 -6.82 -8.52
CA ARG A 87 5.25 -6.44 -9.94
C ARG A 87 3.93 -6.93 -10.53
N ARG A 88 3.11 -6.00 -11.04
CA ARG A 88 1.88 -6.34 -11.76
C ARG A 88 2.24 -7.12 -13.02
N SER A 89 1.44 -8.13 -13.37
CA SER A 89 1.59 -8.82 -14.66
C SER A 89 1.46 -7.81 -15.79
N ARG A 90 2.28 -7.93 -16.84
CA ARG A 90 2.19 -7.09 -18.05
C ARG A 90 0.98 -7.45 -18.91
N ASP A 91 0.48 -8.69 -18.82
CA ASP A 91 -0.69 -9.15 -19.57
C ASP A 91 -1.99 -8.60 -18.97
N ALA A 92 -2.76 -7.87 -19.77
CA ALA A 92 -4.04 -7.28 -19.39
C ALA A 92 -5.08 -8.33 -18.98
N HIS A 93 -5.17 -9.46 -19.70
CA HIS A 93 -6.14 -10.52 -19.41
C HIS A 93 -5.92 -11.11 -18.02
N VAL A 94 -4.65 -11.33 -17.64
CA VAL A 94 -4.30 -11.84 -16.30
C VAL A 94 -4.70 -10.85 -15.21
N ARG A 95 -4.54 -9.54 -15.45
CA ARG A 95 -4.99 -8.52 -14.50
C ARG A 95 -6.52 -8.50 -14.36
N VAL A 96 -7.22 -8.54 -15.49
CA VAL A 96 -8.69 -8.61 -15.51
C VAL A 96 -9.18 -9.84 -14.75
N ILE A 97 -8.65 -11.03 -15.05
CA ILE A 97 -9.01 -12.29 -14.38
C ILE A 97 -8.80 -12.17 -12.86
N ALA A 98 -7.68 -11.60 -12.42
CA ALA A 98 -7.38 -11.44 -11.00
C ALA A 98 -8.32 -10.46 -10.26
N VAL A 99 -8.87 -9.46 -10.96
CA VAL A 99 -9.84 -8.52 -10.40
C VAL A 99 -11.24 -9.11 -10.45
N ALA A 100 -11.69 -9.53 -11.63
CA ALA A 100 -13.01 -10.09 -11.85
C ALA A 100 -13.24 -11.36 -11.03
N GLY A 101 -12.21 -12.19 -10.81
CA GLY A 101 -12.28 -13.40 -10.00
C GLY A 101 -12.65 -13.17 -8.52
N LYS A 102 -12.61 -11.92 -8.02
CA LYS A 102 -13.02 -11.57 -6.65
C LYS A 102 -14.53 -11.40 -6.48
N GLY A 103 -15.31 -11.40 -7.57
CA GLY A 103 -16.76 -11.29 -7.51
C GLY A 103 -17.40 -12.46 -6.76
N ARG A 104 -18.47 -12.19 -6.01
CA ARG A 104 -19.14 -13.19 -5.15
C ARG A 104 -19.91 -14.24 -5.96
N ASP A 105 -20.58 -13.82 -7.03
CA ASP A 105 -21.42 -14.65 -7.87
C ASP A 105 -20.99 -14.56 -9.36
N ARG A 106 -21.51 -15.47 -10.19
CA ARG A 106 -21.16 -15.53 -11.63
C ARG A 106 -21.47 -14.22 -12.34
N ALA A 107 -22.64 -13.63 -12.14
CA ALA A 107 -23.05 -12.41 -12.83
C ALA A 107 -22.14 -11.23 -12.46
N SER A 108 -21.78 -11.09 -11.19
CA SER A 108 -20.83 -10.10 -10.71
C SER A 108 -19.44 -10.27 -11.32
N ARG A 109 -18.96 -11.53 -11.47
CA ARG A 109 -17.68 -11.81 -12.14
C ARG A 109 -17.72 -11.46 -13.63
N VAL A 110 -18.81 -11.79 -14.32
CA VAL A 110 -19.03 -11.47 -15.75
C VAL A 110 -19.07 -9.96 -15.97
N ARG A 111 -19.87 -9.22 -15.19
CA ARG A 111 -19.93 -7.75 -15.27
C ARG A 111 -18.58 -7.11 -14.97
N SER A 112 -17.90 -7.55 -13.91
CA SER A 112 -16.57 -7.05 -13.57
C SER A 112 -15.55 -7.33 -14.68
N ALA A 113 -15.62 -8.47 -15.35
CA ALA A 113 -14.74 -8.77 -16.47
C ALA A 113 -14.89 -7.77 -17.62
N ALA A 114 -16.14 -7.44 -18.00
CA ALA A 114 -16.42 -6.49 -19.08
C ALA A 114 -15.95 -5.07 -18.73
N ILE A 115 -16.18 -4.63 -17.50
CA ILE A 115 -15.72 -3.33 -16.99
C ILE A 115 -14.20 -3.24 -17.00
N GLU A 116 -13.51 -4.26 -16.48
CA GLU A 116 -12.05 -4.25 -16.38
C GLU A 116 -11.38 -4.41 -17.75
N LEU A 117 -11.92 -5.21 -18.67
CA LEU A 117 -11.47 -5.24 -20.07
C LEU A 117 -11.59 -3.86 -20.71
N THR A 118 -12.71 -3.17 -20.48
CA THR A 118 -12.91 -1.81 -20.98
C THR A 118 -11.91 -0.82 -20.36
N ARG A 119 -11.58 -0.95 -19.08
CA ARG A 119 -10.59 -0.08 -18.42
C ARG A 119 -9.17 -0.28 -18.94
N GLU A 120 -8.81 -1.52 -19.27
CA GLU A 120 -7.46 -1.87 -19.70
C GLU A 120 -7.24 -1.68 -21.21
N LEU A 121 -8.28 -1.85 -22.03
CA LEU A 121 -8.19 -1.86 -23.50
C LEU A 121 -9.03 -0.79 -24.20
N GLU A 122 -9.84 -0.02 -23.46
CA GLU A 122 -10.86 0.93 -23.95
C GLU A 122 -12.05 0.30 -24.69
N VAL A 123 -11.77 -0.68 -25.55
CA VAL A 123 -12.71 -1.58 -26.23
C VAL A 123 -12.11 -2.98 -26.25
N PHE A 124 -12.93 -4.02 -26.20
CA PHE A 124 -12.46 -5.40 -26.21
C PHE A 124 -13.13 -6.22 -27.31
N SER A 125 -12.39 -7.16 -27.88
CA SER A 125 -12.91 -8.08 -28.91
C SER A 125 -13.57 -9.31 -28.28
N LEU A 126 -14.28 -10.09 -29.11
CA LEU A 126 -14.81 -11.39 -28.70
C LEU A 126 -13.69 -12.32 -28.19
N SER A 127 -12.51 -12.31 -28.82
CA SER A 127 -11.38 -13.14 -28.40
C SER A 127 -10.81 -12.74 -27.04
N ASP A 128 -10.76 -11.45 -26.73
CA ASP A 128 -10.34 -10.96 -25.40
C ASP A 128 -11.35 -11.41 -24.33
N TRP A 129 -12.64 -11.33 -24.66
CA TRP A 129 -13.74 -11.77 -23.81
C TRP A 129 -13.70 -13.28 -23.51
N GLU A 130 -13.54 -14.10 -24.55
CA GLU A 130 -13.40 -15.56 -24.44
C GLU A 130 -12.20 -15.95 -23.57
N ARG A 131 -11.05 -15.30 -23.78
CA ARG A 131 -9.83 -15.57 -23.02
C ARG A 131 -10.00 -15.28 -21.53
N VAL A 132 -10.66 -14.16 -21.18
CA VAL A 132 -10.93 -13.81 -19.79
C VAL A 132 -11.94 -14.76 -19.15
N LEU A 133 -13.05 -15.07 -19.82
CA LEU A 133 -14.06 -15.97 -19.27
C LEU A 133 -13.55 -17.40 -19.11
N ALA A 134 -12.74 -17.89 -20.05
CA ALA A 134 -12.05 -19.16 -19.92
C ALA A 134 -11.14 -19.18 -18.66
N GLY A 135 -10.39 -18.10 -18.44
CA GLY A 135 -9.56 -17.94 -17.23
C GLY A 135 -10.36 -17.84 -15.92
N LEU A 136 -11.62 -17.42 -15.99
CA LEU A 136 -12.54 -17.38 -14.85
C LEU A 136 -13.33 -18.70 -14.66
N GLY A 137 -13.17 -19.67 -15.57
CA GLY A 137 -13.94 -20.91 -15.60
C GLY A 137 -15.43 -20.70 -15.90
N ILE A 138 -15.77 -19.66 -16.66
CA ILE A 138 -17.14 -19.31 -17.00
C ILE A 138 -17.45 -19.83 -18.42
N PRO A 139 -18.40 -20.77 -18.58
CA PRO A 139 -18.76 -21.30 -19.89
C PRO A 139 -19.66 -20.33 -20.67
N ASN A 140 -19.85 -20.62 -21.95
CA ASN A 140 -20.73 -19.89 -22.88
C ASN A 140 -20.45 -18.36 -22.94
N PRO A 141 -19.26 -17.97 -23.43
CA PRO A 141 -18.88 -16.55 -23.51
C PRO A 141 -19.83 -15.72 -24.39
N ALA A 142 -20.31 -16.28 -25.49
CA ALA A 142 -21.26 -15.60 -26.38
C ALA A 142 -22.59 -15.27 -25.69
N GLU A 143 -23.16 -16.23 -24.95
CA GLU A 143 -24.40 -16.04 -24.18
C GLU A 143 -24.22 -14.99 -23.10
N ALA A 144 -23.12 -15.06 -22.34
CA ALA A 144 -22.82 -14.08 -21.30
C ALA A 144 -22.66 -12.66 -21.87
N LEU A 145 -22.08 -12.52 -23.06
CA LEU A 145 -21.97 -11.21 -23.73
C LEU A 145 -23.33 -10.72 -24.22
N ALA A 146 -24.13 -11.61 -24.82
CA ALA A 146 -25.48 -11.28 -25.28
C ALA A 146 -26.33 -10.76 -24.12
N THR A 147 -26.31 -11.41 -22.96
CA THR A 147 -26.99 -10.93 -21.75
C THR A 147 -26.53 -9.52 -21.35
N LEU A 148 -25.22 -9.24 -21.38
CA LEU A 148 -24.71 -7.90 -21.05
C LEU A 148 -25.14 -6.82 -22.05
N VAL A 149 -25.31 -7.20 -23.32
CA VAL A 149 -25.82 -6.30 -24.37
C VAL A 149 -27.31 -6.05 -24.19
N GLU A 150 -28.09 -7.09 -23.93
CA GLU A 150 -29.53 -7.00 -23.65
C GLU A 150 -29.81 -6.15 -22.40
N GLU A 151 -29.00 -6.30 -21.35
CA GLU A 151 -29.07 -5.51 -20.11
C GLU A 151 -28.49 -4.09 -20.27
N ASN A 152 -28.04 -3.71 -21.48
CA ASN A 152 -27.41 -2.43 -21.78
C ASN A 152 -26.21 -2.09 -20.87
N THR A 153 -25.54 -3.13 -20.38
CA THR A 153 -24.31 -3.02 -19.57
C THR A 153 -23.09 -2.87 -20.48
N VAL A 154 -23.16 -3.49 -21.66
CA VAL A 154 -22.14 -3.43 -22.71
C VAL A 154 -22.81 -3.06 -24.03
N PHE A 155 -22.13 -2.32 -24.88
CA PHE A 155 -22.58 -2.02 -26.24
C PHE A 155 -21.46 -2.25 -27.25
N GLU A 156 -21.82 -2.34 -28.52
CA GLU A 156 -20.91 -2.59 -29.64
C GLU A 156 -20.66 -1.28 -30.43
N PRO A 157 -19.66 -0.45 -30.07
CA PRO A 157 -19.36 0.78 -30.80
C PRO A 157 -18.92 0.53 -32.25
N LYS A 158 -18.33 -0.65 -32.52
CA LYS A 158 -17.87 -1.08 -33.84
C LYS A 158 -18.07 -2.59 -33.93
N ALA A 159 -18.48 -3.07 -35.11
CA ALA A 159 -18.64 -4.50 -35.37
C ALA A 159 -17.44 -5.32 -34.86
N GLY A 160 -17.70 -6.27 -33.96
CA GLY A 160 -16.74 -7.16 -33.30
C GLY A 160 -16.03 -6.59 -32.07
N PHE A 161 -16.33 -5.35 -31.65
CA PHE A 161 -15.70 -4.66 -30.51
C PHE A 161 -16.74 -4.12 -29.56
N PHE A 162 -16.52 -4.39 -28.27
CA PHE A 162 -17.47 -4.15 -27.21
C PHE A 162 -16.89 -3.21 -26.15
N ARG A 163 -17.79 -2.50 -25.46
CA ARG A 163 -17.43 -1.54 -24.41
C ARG A 163 -18.49 -1.52 -23.32
N ALA A 164 -18.06 -1.55 -22.05
CA ALA A 164 -18.96 -1.34 -20.92
C ALA A 164 -19.48 0.11 -20.90
N VAL A 165 -20.79 0.28 -20.70
CA VAL A 165 -21.45 1.60 -20.62
C VAL A 165 -21.02 2.36 -19.37
N ALA A 166 -21.01 1.67 -18.23
CA ALA A 166 -20.55 2.21 -16.96
C ALA A 166 -19.27 1.51 -16.50
N LEU A 167 -18.29 2.29 -16.05
CA LEU A 167 -17.03 1.75 -15.54
C LEU A 167 -17.01 1.60 -14.02
N ASN A 168 -18.10 1.91 -13.33
CA ASN A 168 -18.21 1.73 -11.89
C ASN A 168 -19.04 0.47 -11.60
N PRO A 169 -18.51 -0.48 -10.81
CA PRO A 169 -19.22 -1.71 -10.44
C PRO A 169 -20.36 -1.47 -9.46
#